data_AF-A0A1G2QGP9-F1
#
_entry.id   AF-A0A1G2QGP9-F1
#
_cell.length_a   1.000
_cell.length_b   1.000
_cell.length_c   1.000
_cell.angle_alpha   90.00
_cell.angle_beta   90.00
_cell.angle_gamma   90.00
#
_symmetry.space_group_name_H-M   'P 1'
#
loop_
_entity.id
_entity.type
_entity.pdbx_description
1 polymer ?
#
loop_
_entity_poly.entity_id
_entity_poly.type
_entity_poly.pdbx_seq_one_letter_code
_entity_poly.pdbx_strand_id
1 'polypeptide(L)'
;MTATRRESLEVFLNKFNLRSYFEVIIAEDDVKKLKPHPEAYSKAIKLLSLKPKDCLVIEDTKLGVESGKSAGCQVIGKIGTISSDRLIMAGVDGVFNHFHEIC
;
A
#
# COMPACT_ATOMS: atom_id res chain seq x y z
N MET A 1 -0.17 4.30 -1.67
CA MET A 1 -0.67 4.25 -3.06
C MET A 1 -2.12 3.81 -3.04
N THR A 2 -2.91 4.07 -4.08
CA THR A 2 -4.31 3.63 -4.16
C THR A 2 -4.72 3.36 -5.61
N ALA A 3 -5.75 2.54 -5.81
CA ALA A 3 -6.43 2.35 -7.10
C ALA A 3 -7.61 3.34 -7.26
N THR A 4 -7.40 4.59 -6.82
CA THR A 4 -8.35 5.68 -6.96
C THR A 4 -7.74 6.73 -7.88
N ARG A 5 -8.53 7.29 -8.80
CA ARG A 5 -8.11 8.41 -9.65
C ARG A 5 -7.63 9.60 -8.83
N ARG A 6 -6.57 10.27 -9.30
CA ARG A 6 -5.95 11.41 -8.64
C ARG A 6 -6.92 12.53 -8.29
N GLU A 7 -7.81 12.87 -9.20
CA GLU A 7 -8.83 13.91 -8.97
C GLU A 7 -9.64 13.68 -7.69
N SER A 8 -10.21 12.47 -7.52
CA SER A 8 -11.00 12.12 -6.34
C SER A 8 -10.14 12.03 -5.07
N LEU A 9 -8.90 11.55 -5.22
CA LEU A 9 -7.95 11.46 -4.12
C LEU A 9 -7.54 12.84 -3.59
N GLU A 10 -7.23 13.79 -4.46
CA GLU A 10 -6.85 15.16 -4.04
C GLU A 10 -8.01 15.88 -3.36
N VAL A 11 -9.25 15.70 -3.83
CA VAL A 11 -10.44 16.23 -3.14
C VAL A 11 -10.54 15.67 -1.72
N PHE A 12 -10.38 14.36 -1.55
CA PHE A 12 -10.41 13.72 -0.23
C PHE A 12 -9.28 14.22 0.67
N LEU A 13 -8.04 14.21 0.20
CA LEU A 13 -6.87 14.60 0.99
C LEU A 13 -6.93 16.06 1.43
N ASN A 14 -7.40 16.96 0.55
CA ASN A 14 -7.55 18.37 0.87
C ASN A 14 -8.71 18.60 1.85
N LYS A 15 -9.85 17.91 1.67
CA LYS A 15 -10.99 18.00 2.58
C LYS A 15 -10.61 17.64 4.03
N PHE A 16 -9.72 16.68 4.21
CA PHE A 16 -9.30 16.21 5.54
C PHE A 16 -7.93 16.76 5.98
N ASN A 17 -7.34 17.71 5.25
CA ASN A 17 -6.01 18.27 5.52
C ASN A 17 -4.91 17.20 5.67
N LEU A 18 -5.02 16.10 4.92
CA LEU A 18 -4.09 14.97 4.97
C LEU A 18 -2.97 15.08 3.93
N ARG A 19 -3.09 15.99 2.96
CA ARG A 19 -2.17 16.07 1.82
C ARG A 19 -0.71 16.27 2.23
N SER A 20 -0.45 17.03 3.30
CA SER A 20 0.88 17.35 3.80
C SER A 20 1.61 16.19 4.48
N TYR A 21 0.89 15.12 4.86
CA TYR A 21 1.49 13.93 5.48
C TYR A 21 2.16 13.00 4.47
N PHE A 22 1.97 13.24 3.17
CA PHE A 22 2.49 12.37 2.11
C PHE A 22 3.46 13.12 1.22
N GLU A 23 4.74 12.70 1.26
CA GLU A 23 5.77 13.16 0.33
C GLU A 23 5.48 12.66 -1.09
N VAL A 24 5.16 11.36 -1.22
CA VAL A 24 4.84 10.71 -2.50
C VAL A 24 3.45 10.08 -2.42
N ILE A 25 2.63 10.37 -3.43
CA ILE A 25 1.32 9.79 -3.62
C ILE A 25 1.29 9.16 -5.01
N ILE A 26 0.97 7.87 -5.08
CA ILE A 26 0.70 7.16 -6.34
C ILE A 26 -0.80 6.83 -6.38
N ALA A 27 -1.49 7.41 -7.36
CA ALA A 27 -2.89 7.19 -7.69
C ALA A 27 -3.03 6.16 -8.81
N GLU A 28 -4.27 5.86 -9.22
CA GLU A 28 -4.56 4.89 -10.29
C GLU A 28 -3.95 5.31 -11.63
N ASP A 29 -4.10 6.59 -11.98
CA ASP A 29 -3.63 7.22 -13.21
C ASP A 29 -2.10 7.38 -13.28
N ASP A 30 -1.39 7.12 -12.17
CA ASP A 30 0.07 7.14 -12.12
C ASP A 30 0.71 5.86 -12.64
N VAL A 31 -0.05 4.79 -12.86
CA VAL A 31 0.48 3.46 -13.22
C VAL A 31 -0.25 2.86 -14.42
N LYS A 32 0.46 2.02 -15.17
CA LYS A 32 -0.10 1.26 -16.30
C LYS A 32 -0.70 -0.06 -15.85
N LYS A 33 -0.16 -0.67 -14.79
CA LYS A 33 -0.60 -1.96 -14.27
C LYS A 33 -1.01 -1.83 -12.80
N LEU A 34 -2.26 -2.16 -12.53
CA LEU A 34 -2.82 -2.18 -11.18
C LEU A 34 -2.41 -3.45 -10.42
N LYS A 35 -2.72 -3.49 -9.12
CA LYS A 35 -2.58 -4.67 -8.26
C LYS A 35 -3.23 -5.89 -8.96
N PRO A 36 -2.58 -7.07 -8.95
CA PRO A 36 -1.46 -7.46 -8.10
C PRO A 36 -0.06 -7.11 -8.65
N HIS A 37 0.04 -6.36 -9.76
CA HIS A 37 1.34 -5.96 -10.29
C HIS A 37 2.07 -4.98 -9.33
N PRO A 38 3.40 -5.06 -9.16
CA PRO A 38 4.14 -4.24 -8.18
C PRO A 38 4.38 -2.78 -8.59
N GLU A 39 3.95 -2.38 -9.79
CA GLU A 39 4.35 -1.10 -10.42
C GLU A 39 4.17 0.11 -9.50
N ALA A 40 3.05 0.19 -8.78
CA ALA A 40 2.79 1.32 -7.89
C ALA A 40 3.76 1.40 -6.71
N TYR A 41 4.07 0.28 -6.06
CA TYR A 41 5.06 0.26 -4.98
C TYR A 41 6.46 0.52 -5.53
N SER A 42 6.85 -0.14 -6.62
CA SER A 42 8.16 0.10 -7.26
C SER A 42 8.35 1.55 -7.66
N LYS A 43 7.30 2.21 -8.18
CA LYS A 43 7.33 3.65 -8.49
C LYS A 43 7.49 4.50 -7.24
N ALA A 44 6.73 4.22 -6.17
CA ALA A 44 6.84 4.94 -4.91
C ALA A 44 8.24 4.80 -4.28
N ILE A 45 8.78 3.59 -4.20
CA ILE A 45 10.12 3.28 -3.68
C ILE A 45 11.19 4.06 -4.44
N LYS A 46 11.09 4.08 -5.78
CA LYS A 46 12.01 4.82 -6.64
C LYS A 46 11.94 6.33 -6.40
N LEU A 47 10.74 6.91 -6.28
CA LEU A 47 10.57 8.34 -6.05
C LEU A 47 11.11 8.78 -4.68
N LEU A 48 10.95 7.92 -3.67
CA LEU A 48 11.49 8.12 -2.32
C LEU A 48 13.00 7.79 -2.22
N SER A 49 13.63 7.32 -3.31
CA SER A 49 15.04 6.89 -3.32
C SER A 49 15.38 5.84 -2.25
N LEU A 50 14.44 4.94 -1.96
CA LEU A 50 14.59 3.86 -0.97
C LEU A 50 14.91 2.51 -1.64
N LYS A 51 15.27 1.50 -0.84
CA LYS A 51 15.33 0.10 -1.26
C LYS A 51 14.08 -0.63 -0.77
N PRO A 52 13.57 -1.65 -1.49
CA PRO A 52 12.37 -2.39 -1.06
C PRO A 52 12.44 -2.95 0.36
N LYS A 53 13.62 -3.43 0.78
CA LYS A 53 13.87 -3.96 2.13
C LYS A 53 13.77 -2.91 3.25
N ASP A 54 13.85 -1.63 2.91
CA ASP A 54 13.72 -0.51 3.84
C ASP A 54 12.26 0.00 3.87
N CYS A 55 11.33 -0.68 3.19
CA CYS A 55 9.93 -0.29 3.06
C CYS A 55 8.99 -1.32 3.69
N LEU A 56 8.08 -0.83 4.52
CA LEU A 56 6.95 -1.59 5.06
C LEU A 56 5.67 -1.21 4.30
N VAL A 57 5.01 -2.22 3.73
CA VAL A 57 3.70 -2.06 3.07
C VAL A 57 2.60 -2.52 4.01
N ILE A 58 1.56 -1.69 4.15
CA ILE A 58 0.35 -2.01 4.89
C ILE A 58 -0.77 -2.29 3.89
N GLU A 59 -1.36 -3.48 3.94
CA GLU A 59 -2.44 -3.90 3.03
C GLU A 59 -3.52 -4.71 3.73
N ASP A 60 -4.73 -4.69 3.18
CA ASP A 60 -5.89 -5.42 3.71
C ASP A 60 -6.56 -6.31 2.64
N THR A 61 -5.99 -6.37 1.43
CA THR A 61 -6.50 -7.18 0.32
C THR A 61 -5.45 -8.15 -0.20
N LYS A 62 -5.89 -9.31 -0.71
CA LYS A 62 -5.00 -10.31 -1.34
C LYS A 62 -4.16 -9.70 -2.47
N LEU A 63 -4.79 -8.96 -3.38
CA LEU A 63 -4.09 -8.36 -4.53
C LEU A 63 -3.06 -7.32 -4.10
N GLY A 64 -3.35 -6.57 -3.04
CA GLY A 64 -2.40 -5.62 -2.47
C GLY A 64 -1.20 -6.30 -1.83
N VAL A 65 -1.45 -7.36 -1.05
CA VAL A 65 -0.38 -8.16 -0.46
C VAL A 65 0.54 -8.72 -1.55
N GLU A 66 -0.02 -9.36 -2.57
CA GLU A 66 0.74 -9.92 -3.69
C GLU A 66 1.57 -8.85 -4.41
N SER A 67 1.01 -7.64 -4.60
CA SER A 67 1.70 -6.51 -5.21
C SER A 67 2.87 -6.01 -4.36
N GLY A 68 2.68 -5.86 -3.04
CA GLY A 68 3.74 -5.44 -2.12
C GLY A 68 4.87 -6.46 -2.03
N LYS A 69 4.54 -7.75 -1.94
CA LYS A 69 5.52 -8.84 -1.93
C LYS A 69 6.29 -8.91 -3.26
N SER A 70 5.60 -8.77 -4.39
CA SER A 70 6.23 -8.73 -5.72
C SER A 70 7.15 -7.53 -5.92
N ALA A 71 6.96 -6.44 -5.17
CA ALA A 71 7.86 -5.29 -5.16
C ALA A 71 9.11 -5.52 -4.30
N GLY A 72 9.18 -6.63 -3.57
CA GLY A 72 10.29 -6.97 -2.67
C GLY A 72 10.20 -6.33 -1.29
N CYS A 73 9.04 -5.80 -0.91
CA CYS A 73 8.82 -5.17 0.39
C CYS A 73 8.45 -6.19 1.47
N GLN A 74 8.67 -5.80 2.73
CA GLN A 74 7.95 -6.40 3.84
C GLN A 74 6.49 -5.94 3.78
N VAL A 75 5.54 -6.85 4.04
CA VAL A 75 4.11 -6.58 4.00
C VAL A 75 3.46 -7.04 5.29
N ILE A 76 2.72 -6.15 5.96
CA ILE A 76 1.86 -6.50 7.09
C ILE A 76 0.39 -6.31 6.72
N GLY A 77 -0.42 -7.31 7.10
CA GLY A 77 -1.83 -7.39 6.79
C GLY A 77 -2.71 -6.71 7.85
N LYS A 78 -3.48 -5.70 7.47
CA LYS A 78 -4.51 -5.12 8.33
C LYS A 78 -5.79 -5.96 8.23
N ILE A 79 -6.21 -6.55 9.34
CA ILE A 79 -7.43 -7.35 9.42
C ILE A 79 -8.66 -6.45 9.20
N GLY A 80 -9.62 -6.92 8.40
CA GLY A 80 -10.90 -6.23 8.21
C GLY A 80 -11.56 -6.55 6.88
N THR A 81 -10.92 -6.20 5.76
CA THR A 81 -11.48 -6.41 4.41
C THR A 81 -11.54 -7.89 4.05
N ILE A 82 -10.54 -8.66 4.46
CA ILE A 82 -10.54 -10.13 4.41
C ILE A 82 -10.07 -10.70 5.76
N SER A 83 -10.31 -11.99 5.99
CA SER A 83 -9.86 -12.68 7.20
C SER A 83 -8.33 -12.76 7.29
N SER A 84 -7.82 -12.91 8.51
CA SER A 84 -6.40 -13.16 8.77
C SER A 84 -5.88 -14.35 7.96
N ASP A 85 -6.62 -15.46 7.89
CA ASP A 85 -6.22 -16.64 7.11
C ASP A 85 -6.01 -16.31 5.63
N ARG A 86 -6.86 -15.44 5.06
CA ARG A 86 -6.71 -15.03 3.66
C ARG A 86 -5.52 -14.09 3.45
N LEU A 87 -5.19 -13.25 4.42
CA LEU A 87 -3.96 -12.43 4.38
C LEU A 87 -2.72 -13.32 4.49
N ILE A 88 -2.73 -14.29 5.42
CA ILE A 88 -1.65 -15.26 5.62
C ILE A 88 -1.43 -16.08 4.34
N MET A 89 -2.51 -16.61 3.74
CA MET A 89 -2.43 -17.32 2.45
C MET A 89 -1.93 -16.46 1.30
N ALA A 90 -2.09 -15.13 1.36
CA ALA A 90 -1.56 -14.20 0.37
C ALA A 90 -0.07 -13.88 0.57
N GLY A 91 0.52 -14.27 1.71
CA GLY A 91 1.96 -14.15 1.99
C GLY A 91 2.39 -12.89 2.74
N VAL A 92 1.54 -12.36 3.63
CA VAL A 92 1.97 -11.31 4.58
C VAL A 92 3.03 -11.82 5.54
N ASP A 93 3.89 -10.92 6.01
CA ASP A 93 4.94 -11.18 7.02
C ASP A 93 4.40 -11.07 8.47
N GLY A 94 3.19 -10.52 8.62
CA GLY A 94 2.48 -10.41 9.89
C GLY A 94 1.07 -9.87 9.67
N VAL A 95 0.21 -9.97 10.68
CA VAL A 95 -1.13 -9.37 10.68
C VAL A 95 -1.34 -8.53 11.93
N PHE A 96 -2.15 -7.48 11.81
CA PHE A 96 -2.51 -6.61 12.93
C PHE A 96 -3.97 -6.16 12.80
N ASN A 97 -4.59 -5.77 13.91
CA ASN A 97 -5.97 -5.30 13.91
C ASN A 97 -6.06 -3.77 14.06
N HIS A 98 -5.18 -3.20 14.89
CA HIS A 98 -5.13 -1.79 15.22
C HIS A 98 -3.72 -1.21 14.99
N PHE A 99 -3.67 0.03 14.49
CA PHE A 99 -2.39 0.68 14.17
C PHE A 99 -1.46 0.85 15.38
N HIS A 100 -1.95 0.84 16.62
CA HIS A 100 -1.09 0.93 17.81
C HIS A 100 -0.26 -0.34 18.06
N GLU A 101 -0.56 -1.45 17.37
CA GLU A 101 0.21 -2.71 17.48
C GLU A 101 1.51 -2.69 16.66
N ILE A 102 1.68 -1.68 15.80
CA ILE A 102 2.80 -1.60 14.84
C ILE A 102 3.61 -0.30 14.99
N CYS A 103 3.40 0.43 16.08
CA CYS A 103 4.07 1.69 16.44
C CYS A 103 4.92 1.53 17.69
#